data_AF-A0A1A2DJG3-F1
#
_entry.id   AF-A0A1A2DJG3-F1
#
_cell.length_a   1.000
_cell.length_b   1.000
_cell.length_c   1.000
_cell.angle_alpha   90.00
_cell.angle_beta   90.00
_cell.angle_gamma   90.00
#
_symmetry.space_group_name_H-M   'P 1'
#
loop_
_entity.id
_entity.type
_entity.pdbx_description
1 polymer ?
#
loop_
_entity_poly.entity_id
_entity_poly.type
_entity_poly.pdbx_seq_one_letter_code
_entity_poly.pdbx_strand_id
1 'polypeptide(L)'
;MIPSDGPHAKFLRYARAVAKEHPQLFPIRPATRPLVVGLDLHTLGPQPGDYEDLVHVLRRDVVTPMLLVFADDDAGLADAWMQACEVEERYVIDYTDRASAGRFMDAMQFGVSKMRGEERRGWRNCRTFDIFSEIDAHTAPTTDLAVDDRVRAAVLAATGFGVGTDVIVSLGPTVGRADVGDNDIVTTVTPDDLHPVFGHYLRMTGNRIVAEYRSASPTMSVVQKMEPPSVTETYDIGLASLLGWLDMFRIVAVQLGDFQAVAEIDTIRTRIRRAARALDEVFAALSRTNGRDAAPSADTIEFVSEAFDRELLYLMAVFDGYGRAFVRWLDPTSGKDVRKSLHSSKTLDDYVDPNYPGAPQLTRLRELQRFAFACSQLRNRIHDAVLPTGSFTNRTYGNSQAIAIDLGQTDVELTQELVDRLGVWRTTPPNAIFGQPTTVAEVATTAVELFRASLEYVDLFTFLIMCTKPANAPDAAELLGKVTDTGYRPPEPHPTEALYRQLFRWD
;
A
#
# COMPACT_ATOMS: atom_id res chain seq x y z
N MET A 1 -1.75 -10.25 21.93
CA MET A 1 -1.60 -9.11 22.85
C MET A 1 -1.59 -7.85 22.00
N ILE A 2 -2.24 -6.76 22.43
CA ILE A 2 -2.15 -5.48 21.70
C ILE A 2 -0.86 -4.77 22.12
N PRO A 3 0.03 -4.40 21.18
CA PRO A 3 1.28 -3.73 21.53
C PRO A 3 1.06 -2.32 22.06
N SER A 4 2.00 -1.83 22.87
CA SER A 4 1.93 -0.50 23.52
C SER A 4 3.00 0.48 23.05
N ASP A 5 3.94 -0.01 22.27
CA ASP A 5 5.14 0.67 21.78
C ASP A 5 5.06 1.06 20.30
N GLY A 6 4.13 0.45 19.56
CA GLY A 6 3.81 0.75 18.16
C GLY A 6 3.10 -0.44 17.51
N PRO A 7 2.61 -0.32 16.27
CA PRO A 7 2.00 -1.45 15.57
C PRO A 7 3.04 -2.51 15.16
N HIS A 8 2.69 -3.79 15.25
CA HIS A 8 3.56 -4.90 14.79
C HIS A 8 3.75 -4.93 13.27
N ALA A 9 2.75 -4.47 12.52
CA ALA A 9 2.75 -4.42 11.07
C ALA A 9 2.42 -3.01 10.59
N LYS A 10 3.08 -2.58 9.51
CA LYS A 10 2.89 -1.26 8.94
C LYS A 10 3.01 -1.29 7.42
N PHE A 11 2.01 -0.77 6.73
CA PHE A 11 2.09 -0.54 5.29
C PHE A 11 2.84 0.76 5.01
N LEU A 12 3.99 0.63 4.32
CA LEU A 12 4.90 1.75 4.07
C LEU A 12 5.01 2.12 2.59
N ARG A 13 4.47 1.32 1.66
CA ARG A 13 4.66 1.50 0.20
C ARG A 13 3.76 2.58 -0.41
N TYR A 14 3.88 3.80 0.10
CA TYR A 14 3.29 5.01 -0.48
C TYR A 14 4.17 6.24 -0.18
N ALA A 15 4.06 7.28 -1.00
CA ALA A 15 4.83 8.51 -0.82
C ALA A 15 4.49 9.20 0.51
N ARG A 16 5.51 9.62 1.25
CA ARG A 16 5.35 10.41 2.49
C ARG A 16 5.53 11.90 2.19
N ALA A 17 5.08 12.74 3.09
CA ALA A 17 5.26 14.17 2.92
C ALA A 17 6.70 14.60 3.16
N VAL A 18 7.08 15.62 2.40
CA VAL A 18 8.38 16.30 2.47
C VAL A 18 8.31 17.52 3.39
N ALA A 19 9.48 18.13 3.68
CA ALA A 19 9.51 19.39 4.42
C ALA A 19 8.63 20.46 3.77
N LYS A 20 7.98 21.31 4.58
CA LYS A 20 6.93 22.27 4.15
C LYS A 20 7.33 23.25 3.03
N GLU A 21 8.63 23.48 2.88
CA GLU A 21 9.22 24.32 1.84
C GLU A 21 9.22 23.65 0.45
N HIS A 22 9.09 22.33 0.41
CA HIS A 22 8.92 21.58 -0.83
C HIS A 22 7.43 21.43 -1.15
N PRO A 23 7.04 21.54 -2.43
CA PRO A 23 5.67 21.31 -2.85
C PRO A 23 5.22 19.87 -2.54
N GLN A 24 3.99 19.73 -2.04
CA GLN A 24 3.36 18.42 -1.83
C GLN A 24 3.26 17.66 -3.15
N LEU A 25 3.42 16.34 -3.09
CA LEU A 25 3.27 15.48 -4.27
C LEU A 25 1.82 15.55 -4.78
N PHE A 26 0.83 15.29 -3.92
CA PHE A 26 -0.60 15.31 -4.24
C PHE A 26 -1.33 16.48 -3.55
N PRO A 27 -1.21 17.72 -4.06
CA PRO A 27 -1.95 18.85 -3.51
C PRO A 27 -3.46 18.71 -3.80
N ILE A 28 -4.29 19.38 -2.98
CA ILE A 28 -5.76 19.46 -3.20
C ILE A 28 -6.10 20.15 -4.55
N ARG A 29 -5.16 20.92 -5.10
CA ARG A 29 -5.29 21.64 -6.38
C ARG A 29 -4.55 20.87 -7.49
N PRO A 30 -4.95 21.00 -8.77
CA PRO A 30 -4.57 20.08 -9.86
C PRO A 30 -3.13 20.22 -10.40
N ALA A 31 -2.14 20.53 -9.56
CA ALA A 31 -0.74 20.69 -9.97
C ALA A 31 0.14 19.64 -9.28
N THR A 32 0.06 18.38 -9.73
CA THR A 32 0.96 17.32 -9.28
C THR A 32 2.32 17.51 -9.92
N ARG A 33 3.38 17.57 -9.11
CA ARG A 33 4.77 17.63 -9.60
C ARG A 33 5.31 16.23 -9.89
N PRO A 34 6.46 16.10 -10.58
CA PRO A 34 7.17 14.82 -10.70
C PRO A 34 7.42 14.15 -9.34
N LEU A 35 7.39 12.82 -9.34
CA LEU A 35 7.76 11.99 -8.19
C LEU A 35 9.27 12.10 -7.97
N VAL A 36 9.71 12.50 -6.77
CA VAL A 36 11.12 12.63 -6.43
C VAL A 36 11.58 11.34 -5.73
N VAL A 37 12.48 10.61 -6.36
CA VAL A 37 12.97 9.30 -5.88
C VAL A 37 14.42 9.42 -5.46
N GLY A 38 14.69 9.26 -4.17
CA GLY A 38 16.05 9.14 -3.64
C GLY A 38 16.61 7.74 -3.92
N LEU A 39 17.86 7.63 -4.32
CA LEU A 39 18.57 6.35 -4.48
C LEU A 39 19.70 6.29 -3.47
N ASP A 40 19.61 5.37 -2.52
CA ASP A 40 20.68 5.08 -1.57
C ASP A 40 21.77 4.23 -2.28
N LEU A 41 22.73 4.90 -2.90
CA LEU A 41 23.74 4.22 -3.72
C LEU A 41 24.72 3.39 -2.88
N HIS A 42 24.85 3.68 -1.59
CA HIS A 42 25.66 2.89 -0.67
C HIS A 42 25.19 1.43 -0.65
N THR A 43 23.88 1.20 -0.68
CA THR A 43 23.31 -0.15 -0.67
C THR A 43 23.04 -0.71 -2.06
N LEU A 44 22.73 0.14 -3.04
CA LEU A 44 22.49 -0.30 -4.42
C LEU A 44 23.80 -0.64 -5.17
N GLY A 45 24.92 -0.05 -4.76
CA GLY A 45 26.22 -0.22 -5.42
C GLY A 45 26.34 0.55 -6.74
N PRO A 46 27.46 0.40 -7.47
CA PRO A 46 27.79 1.23 -8.63
C PRO A 46 27.17 0.74 -9.95
N GLN A 47 26.46 -0.39 -9.98
CA GLN A 47 26.03 -1.06 -11.21
C GLN A 47 24.52 -0.89 -11.47
N PRO A 48 24.08 0.16 -12.18
CA PRO A 48 22.67 0.34 -12.52
C PRO A 48 22.12 -0.77 -13.42
N GLY A 49 22.98 -1.51 -14.14
CA GLY A 49 22.59 -2.64 -14.99
C GLY A 49 21.98 -3.81 -14.22
N ASP A 50 22.23 -3.91 -12.91
CA ASP A 50 21.60 -4.92 -12.04
C ASP A 50 20.13 -4.59 -11.75
N TYR A 51 19.69 -3.37 -12.07
CA TYR A 51 18.35 -2.83 -11.75
C TYR A 51 17.69 -2.23 -13.00
N GLU A 52 17.64 -2.99 -14.09
CA GLU A 52 17.11 -2.51 -15.37
C GLU A 52 15.68 -1.95 -15.25
N ASP A 53 14.78 -2.64 -14.55
CA ASP A 53 13.38 -2.19 -14.36
C ASP A 53 13.28 -0.89 -13.55
N LEU A 54 14.15 -0.72 -12.54
CA LEU A 54 14.25 0.52 -11.77
C LEU A 54 14.71 1.67 -12.66
N VAL A 55 15.76 1.48 -13.46
CA VAL A 55 16.27 2.51 -14.39
C VAL A 55 15.20 2.93 -15.40
N HIS A 56 14.38 2.00 -15.89
CA HIS A 56 13.26 2.32 -16.77
C HIS A 56 12.23 3.26 -16.10
N VAL A 57 11.95 3.08 -14.81
CA VAL A 57 11.08 3.99 -14.03
C VAL A 57 11.76 5.34 -13.80
N LEU A 58 13.06 5.36 -13.47
CA LEU A 58 13.78 6.60 -13.14
C LEU A 58 13.99 7.52 -14.34
N ARG A 59 14.02 6.99 -15.57
CA ARG A 59 14.15 7.77 -16.81
C ARG A 59 12.83 8.35 -17.31
N ARG A 60 11.72 8.12 -16.61
CA ARG A 60 10.41 8.70 -16.95
C ARG A 60 10.46 10.20 -16.68
N ASP A 61 9.92 11.00 -17.59
CA ASP A 61 9.83 12.46 -17.46
C ASP A 61 9.00 12.94 -16.26
N VAL A 62 8.20 12.04 -15.69
CA VAL A 62 7.40 12.24 -14.49
C VAL A 62 8.12 11.83 -13.19
N VAL A 63 9.40 11.47 -13.27
CA VAL A 63 10.25 11.08 -12.13
C VAL A 63 11.49 11.98 -12.09
N THR A 64 11.87 12.40 -10.88
CA THR A 64 13.11 13.13 -10.61
C THR A 64 14.00 12.26 -9.72
N PRO A 65 15.01 11.57 -10.26
CA PRO A 65 15.94 10.80 -9.46
C PRO A 65 16.91 11.71 -8.69
N MET A 66 17.16 11.38 -7.43
CA MET A 66 18.14 12.02 -6.56
C MET A 66 19.15 10.97 -6.08
N LEU A 67 20.39 11.05 -6.57
CA LEU A 67 21.45 10.12 -6.20
C LEU A 67 22.00 10.51 -4.83
N LEU A 68 21.82 9.66 -3.82
CA LEU A 68 22.30 9.86 -2.45
C LEU A 68 23.57 9.01 -2.26
N VAL A 69 24.66 9.65 -1.82
CA VAL A 69 25.94 9.00 -1.49
C VAL A 69 26.41 9.49 -0.12
N PHE A 70 27.02 8.63 0.67
CA PHE A 70 27.69 9.01 1.91
C PHE A 70 29.10 9.56 1.63
N ALA A 71 29.61 10.38 2.54
CA ALA A 71 30.91 11.04 2.36
C ALA A 71 32.10 10.06 2.35
N ASP A 72 31.95 8.89 2.95
CA ASP A 72 32.92 7.81 2.99
C ASP A 72 32.75 6.78 1.85
N ASP A 73 31.76 6.96 0.97
CA ASP A 73 31.61 6.14 -0.23
C ASP A 73 32.69 6.44 -1.28
N ASP A 74 32.90 5.49 -2.18
CA ASP A 74 33.79 5.66 -3.33
C ASP A 74 33.38 6.86 -4.19
N ALA A 75 34.34 7.72 -4.54
CA ALA A 75 34.09 8.98 -5.26
C ALA A 75 33.38 8.81 -6.62
N GLY A 76 33.51 7.63 -7.23
CA GLY A 76 32.90 7.26 -8.51
C GLY A 76 31.61 6.43 -8.40
N LEU A 77 31.10 6.18 -7.19
CA LEU A 77 29.90 5.35 -6.96
C LEU A 77 28.68 5.83 -7.76
N ALA A 78 28.54 7.15 -7.93
CA ALA A 78 27.42 7.77 -8.63
C ALA A 78 27.60 7.85 -10.16
N ASP A 79 28.79 7.62 -10.72
CA ASP A 79 29.10 8.00 -12.10
C ASP A 79 28.26 7.23 -13.13
N ALA A 80 28.15 5.90 -12.96
CA ALA A 80 27.32 5.08 -13.83
C ALA A 80 25.83 5.39 -13.67
N TRP A 81 25.38 5.69 -12.44
CA TRP A 81 23.99 6.08 -12.15
C TRP A 81 23.62 7.43 -12.76
N MET A 82 24.52 8.43 -12.71
CA MET A 82 24.33 9.73 -13.37
C MET A 82 24.08 9.55 -14.88
N GLN A 83 24.88 8.68 -15.53
CA GLN A 83 24.69 8.36 -16.94
C GLN A 83 23.38 7.60 -17.19
N ALA A 84 23.05 6.59 -16.37
CA ALA A 84 21.85 5.76 -16.57
C ALA A 84 20.55 6.53 -16.35
N CYS A 85 20.52 7.40 -15.34
CA CYS A 85 19.36 8.22 -14.99
C CYS A 85 19.29 9.56 -15.75
N GLU A 86 20.30 9.88 -16.57
CA GLU A 86 20.42 11.15 -17.31
C GLU A 86 20.36 12.38 -16.38
N VAL A 87 21.04 12.30 -15.23
CA VAL A 87 21.18 13.40 -14.27
C VAL A 87 22.62 13.84 -14.11
N GLU A 88 22.80 15.10 -13.72
CA GLU A 88 24.13 15.69 -13.58
C GLU A 88 24.49 15.98 -12.11
N GLU A 89 23.58 15.71 -11.19
CA GLU A 89 23.67 16.11 -9.79
C GLU A 89 23.62 14.90 -8.86
N ARG A 90 24.40 14.95 -7.79
CA ARG A 90 24.37 14.00 -6.68
C ARG A 90 24.31 14.73 -5.34
N TYR A 91 23.82 14.05 -4.31
CA TYR A 91 23.68 14.57 -2.95
C TYR A 91 24.63 13.79 -2.04
N VAL A 92 25.64 14.48 -1.52
CA VAL A 92 26.63 13.93 -0.61
C VAL A 92 26.16 14.15 0.82
N ILE A 93 25.95 13.07 1.56
CA ILE A 93 25.58 13.06 2.97
C ILE A 93 26.88 13.07 3.78
N ASP A 94 27.16 14.17 4.46
CA ASP A 94 28.35 14.37 5.29
C ASP A 94 28.20 13.63 6.64
N TYR A 95 28.00 12.31 6.57
CA TYR A 95 27.90 11.37 7.68
C TYR A 95 28.78 10.15 7.37
N THR A 96 29.51 9.66 8.37
CA THR A 96 30.35 8.46 8.26
C THR A 96 29.98 7.48 9.37
N ASP A 97 29.99 7.95 10.61
CA ASP A 97 29.60 7.15 11.77
C ASP A 97 28.98 8.03 12.86
N ARG A 98 28.37 7.35 13.85
CA ARG A 98 27.66 8.00 14.95
C ARG A 98 28.58 8.83 15.85
N ALA A 99 29.84 8.44 16.02
CA ALA A 99 30.79 9.10 16.91
C ALA A 99 31.40 10.36 16.28
N SER A 100 31.57 10.36 14.95
CA SER A 100 32.10 11.49 14.19
C SER A 100 31.05 12.54 13.82
N ALA A 101 29.75 12.19 13.87
CA ALA A 101 28.67 13.10 13.56
C ALA A 101 28.59 14.31 14.52
N GLY A 102 28.27 15.48 13.96
CA GLY A 102 28.06 16.70 14.73
C GLY A 102 26.85 16.62 15.66
N ARG A 103 26.76 17.55 16.61
CA ARG A 103 25.64 17.66 17.56
C ARG A 103 25.01 19.04 17.53
N PHE A 104 23.68 19.08 17.60
CA PHE A 104 22.90 20.30 17.79
C PHE A 104 21.89 20.05 18.90
N MET A 105 22.19 20.55 20.12
CA MET A 105 21.54 20.07 21.35
C MET A 105 21.63 18.53 21.42
N ASP A 106 20.52 17.85 21.68
CA ASP A 106 20.47 16.38 21.77
C ASP A 106 20.41 15.68 20.41
N ALA A 107 20.22 16.44 19.31
CA ALA A 107 20.15 15.87 17.98
C ALA A 107 21.54 15.64 17.37
N MET A 108 21.71 14.52 16.70
CA MET A 108 22.78 14.31 15.73
C MET A 108 22.53 15.20 14.51
N GLN A 109 23.58 15.89 14.04
CA GLN A 109 23.53 16.82 12.93
C GLN A 109 24.61 16.49 11.90
N PHE A 110 24.22 16.54 10.62
CA PHE A 110 25.12 16.28 9.48
C PHE A 110 24.72 17.18 8.30
N GLY A 111 25.68 17.41 7.41
CA GLY A 111 25.49 18.18 6.18
C GLY A 111 24.96 17.31 5.04
N VAL A 112 24.22 17.91 4.13
CA VAL A 112 23.89 17.32 2.83
C VAL A 112 24.23 18.35 1.76
N SER A 113 25.22 18.02 0.93
CA SER A 113 25.74 18.88 -0.12
C SER A 113 25.24 18.43 -1.49
N LYS A 114 24.61 19.35 -2.23
CA LYS A 114 24.21 19.13 -3.63
C LYS A 114 25.39 19.44 -4.54
N MET A 115 25.86 18.45 -5.28
CA MET A 115 27.08 18.51 -6.09
C MET A 115 26.74 18.34 -7.58
N ARG A 116 27.40 19.11 -8.45
CA ARG A 116 27.44 18.93 -9.91
C ARG A 116 28.91 18.82 -10.31
N GLY A 117 29.39 17.60 -10.56
CA GLY A 117 30.83 17.32 -10.58
C GLY A 117 31.47 17.68 -9.23
N GLU A 118 32.55 18.46 -9.26
CA GLU A 118 33.22 18.96 -8.04
C GLU A 118 32.59 20.24 -7.47
N GLU A 119 31.66 20.88 -8.20
CA GLU A 119 31.05 22.14 -7.78
C GLU A 119 29.89 21.91 -6.81
N ARG A 120 29.98 22.50 -5.61
CA ARG A 120 28.87 22.52 -4.65
C ARG A 120 27.83 23.58 -5.04
N ARG A 121 26.65 23.14 -5.45
CA ARG A 121 25.52 23.99 -5.87
C ARG A 121 24.62 24.43 -4.73
N GLY A 122 24.58 23.65 -3.66
CA GLY A 122 23.77 23.94 -2.48
C GLY A 122 24.17 23.05 -1.31
N TRP A 123 23.72 23.42 -0.11
CA TRP A 123 23.92 22.60 1.08
C TRP A 123 22.81 22.83 2.09
N ARG A 124 22.61 21.86 2.97
CA ARG A 124 21.67 21.93 4.09
C ARG A 124 22.19 21.12 5.26
N ASN A 125 21.82 21.51 6.47
CA ASN A 125 21.99 20.67 7.65
C ASN A 125 20.72 19.86 7.91
N CYS A 126 20.86 18.55 8.01
CA CYS A 126 19.82 17.65 8.46
C CYS A 126 20.09 17.23 9.91
N ARG A 127 19.05 16.78 10.60
CA ARG A 127 19.12 16.40 12.02
C ARG A 127 18.32 15.14 12.26
N THR A 128 18.80 14.31 13.17
CA THR A 128 18.07 13.17 13.70
C THR A 128 18.40 12.91 15.17
N PHE A 129 17.54 12.18 15.88
CA PHE A 129 17.76 11.80 17.28
C PHE A 129 18.16 10.33 17.32
N ASP A 130 19.45 10.07 17.43
CA ASP A 130 20.02 8.71 17.46
C ASP A 130 19.54 7.87 18.66
N ILE A 131 19.12 8.53 19.75
CA ILE A 131 18.46 7.87 20.89
C ILE A 131 17.18 7.11 20.48
N PHE A 132 16.46 7.56 19.45
CA PHE A 132 15.27 6.86 18.95
C PHE A 132 15.64 5.52 18.32
N SER A 133 16.75 5.47 17.58
CA SER A 133 17.28 4.23 17.02
C SER A 133 17.73 3.25 18.11
N GLU A 134 18.23 3.74 19.26
CA GLU A 134 18.54 2.91 20.42
C GLU A 134 17.28 2.36 21.10
N ILE A 135 16.27 3.21 21.32
CA ILE A 135 15.00 2.77 21.90
C ILE A 135 14.37 1.68 21.03
N ASP A 136 14.36 1.89 19.71
CA ASP A 136 13.90 0.88 18.75
C ASP A 136 14.65 -0.44 18.86
N ALA A 137 15.98 -0.40 18.98
CA ALA A 137 16.78 -1.61 19.15
C ALA A 137 16.45 -2.36 20.44
N HIS A 138 16.01 -1.65 21.48
CA HIS A 138 15.61 -2.24 22.77
C HIS A 138 14.18 -2.74 22.82
N THR A 139 13.25 -2.12 22.07
CA THR A 139 11.83 -2.49 22.05
C THR A 139 11.47 -3.43 20.90
N ALA A 140 12.33 -3.57 19.89
CA ALA A 140 12.04 -4.39 18.74
C ALA A 140 11.74 -5.85 19.14
N PRO A 141 10.66 -6.44 18.60
CA PRO A 141 10.33 -7.85 18.84
C PRO A 141 11.36 -8.81 18.24
N THR A 142 12.22 -8.32 17.33
CA THR A 142 13.29 -9.07 16.68
C THR A 142 14.63 -8.36 16.83
N THR A 143 15.69 -9.10 17.15
CA THR A 143 17.04 -8.57 17.44
C THR A 143 18.02 -8.72 16.28
N ASP A 144 17.52 -8.82 15.06
CA ASP A 144 18.32 -9.10 13.84
C ASP A 144 18.94 -7.85 13.22
N LEU A 145 18.59 -6.66 13.70
CA LEU A 145 19.16 -5.39 13.24
C LEU A 145 20.20 -4.82 14.19
N ALA A 146 21.34 -4.40 13.64
CA ALA A 146 22.31 -3.62 14.37
C ALA A 146 21.78 -2.19 14.65
N VAL A 147 22.21 -1.59 15.75
CA VAL A 147 21.88 -0.19 16.08
C VAL A 147 22.38 0.75 14.98
N ASP A 148 23.56 0.48 14.42
CA ASP A 148 24.15 1.33 13.36
C ASP A 148 23.31 1.32 12.07
N ASP A 149 22.65 0.20 11.74
CA ASP A 149 21.73 0.15 10.60
C ASP A 149 20.50 1.05 10.85
N ARG A 150 19.97 1.05 12.07
CA ARG A 150 18.87 1.93 12.47
C ARG A 150 19.29 3.41 12.45
N VAL A 151 20.50 3.73 12.91
CA VAL A 151 21.04 5.10 12.86
C VAL A 151 21.24 5.55 11.40
N ARG A 152 21.75 4.69 10.53
CA ARG A 152 21.90 5.00 9.09
C ARG A 152 20.54 5.22 8.44
N ALA A 153 19.53 4.42 8.76
CA ALA A 153 18.14 4.64 8.33
C ALA A 153 17.62 6.02 8.78
N ALA A 154 17.93 6.42 10.02
CA ALA A 154 17.59 7.74 10.55
C ALA A 154 18.27 8.89 9.79
N VAL A 155 19.53 8.70 9.38
CA VAL A 155 20.28 9.64 8.55
C VAL A 155 19.66 9.75 7.15
N LEU A 156 19.32 8.62 6.52
CA LEU A 156 18.65 8.59 5.22
C LEU A 156 17.27 9.24 5.25
N ALA A 157 16.43 8.90 6.23
CA ALA A 157 15.10 9.49 6.37
C ALA A 157 15.16 11.00 6.61
N ALA A 158 16.08 11.46 7.47
CA ALA A 158 16.30 12.89 7.70
C ALA A 158 16.85 13.62 6.46
N THR A 159 17.71 12.96 5.69
CA THR A 159 18.20 13.45 4.40
C THR A 159 17.05 13.60 3.42
N GLY A 160 16.31 12.52 3.16
CA GLY A 160 15.21 12.49 2.21
C GLY A 160 14.14 13.53 2.51
N PHE A 161 13.71 13.61 3.78
CA PHE A 161 12.74 14.61 4.22
C PHE A 161 13.25 16.03 3.98
N GLY A 162 14.53 16.28 4.28
CA GLY A 162 15.17 17.58 4.14
C GLY A 162 15.39 18.01 2.70
N VAL A 163 15.81 17.10 1.81
CA VAL A 163 16.07 17.42 0.39
C VAL A 163 14.84 17.30 -0.50
N GLY A 164 13.75 16.73 0.02
CA GLY A 164 12.45 16.68 -0.65
C GLY A 164 12.19 15.43 -1.47
N THR A 165 12.73 14.27 -1.05
CA THR A 165 12.37 12.97 -1.66
C THR A 165 11.01 12.50 -1.17
N ASP A 166 10.18 11.99 -2.06
CA ASP A 166 8.89 11.37 -1.70
C ASP A 166 9.05 9.93 -1.22
N VAL A 167 10.07 9.25 -1.75
CA VAL A 167 10.43 7.86 -1.50
C VAL A 167 11.94 7.68 -1.69
N ILE A 168 12.55 6.81 -0.90
CA ILE A 168 13.94 6.37 -1.06
C ILE A 168 13.95 4.90 -1.47
N VAL A 169 14.77 4.56 -2.47
CA VAL A 169 15.08 3.19 -2.86
C VAL A 169 16.39 2.77 -2.20
N SER A 170 16.37 1.67 -1.46
CA SER A 170 17.51 1.13 -0.73
C SER A 170 17.41 -0.39 -0.65
N LEU A 171 18.55 -1.07 -0.48
CA LEU A 171 18.64 -2.48 -0.09
C LEU A 171 19.06 -2.66 1.37
N GLY A 172 19.02 -1.58 2.15
CA GLY A 172 19.33 -1.63 3.58
C GLY A 172 18.40 -2.58 4.35
N PRO A 173 18.88 -3.22 5.43
CA PRO A 173 18.09 -4.20 6.18
C PRO A 173 16.90 -3.60 6.94
N THR A 174 16.81 -2.27 7.02
CA THR A 174 15.74 -1.52 7.69
C THR A 174 14.54 -1.21 6.78
N VAL A 175 14.64 -1.48 5.48
CA VAL A 175 13.61 -1.15 4.48
C VAL A 175 12.28 -1.83 4.80
N GLY A 176 11.18 -1.07 4.74
CA GLY A 176 9.83 -1.61 4.93
C GLY A 176 9.49 -2.14 6.32
N ARG A 177 10.37 -1.95 7.32
CA ARG A 177 10.20 -2.50 8.67
C ARG A 177 9.36 -1.60 9.57
N ALA A 178 8.37 -2.20 10.22
CA ALA A 178 7.49 -1.53 11.19
C ALA A 178 8.18 -1.24 12.52
N ASP A 179 9.24 -1.96 12.88
CA ASP A 179 10.01 -1.77 14.11
C ASP A 179 11.11 -0.70 13.98
N VAL A 180 11.20 0.01 12.84
CA VAL A 180 12.16 1.10 12.60
C VAL A 180 11.39 2.42 12.43
N GLY A 181 11.51 3.34 13.39
CA GLY A 181 10.73 4.58 13.43
C GLY A 181 11.03 5.57 12.32
N ASP A 182 12.20 5.50 11.71
CA ASP A 182 12.59 6.40 10.63
C ASP A 182 11.81 6.17 9.34
N ASN A 183 11.29 4.94 9.15
CA ASN A 183 10.36 4.62 8.06
C ASN A 183 9.00 5.34 8.20
N ASP A 184 8.71 5.93 9.36
CA ASP A 184 7.52 6.76 9.58
C ASP A 184 7.68 8.17 8.99
N ILE A 185 8.93 8.61 8.73
CA ILE A 185 9.27 9.95 8.28
C ILE A 185 9.36 10.01 6.76
N VAL A 186 10.15 9.11 6.16
CA VAL A 186 10.25 8.94 4.70
C VAL A 186 10.08 7.47 4.39
N THR A 187 9.29 7.20 3.36
CA THR A 187 9.12 5.83 2.86
C THR A 187 10.41 5.36 2.23
N THR A 188 10.97 4.27 2.75
CA THR A 188 12.09 3.56 2.14
C THR A 188 11.61 2.22 1.61
N VAL A 189 11.86 1.93 0.35
CA VAL A 189 11.41 0.73 -0.38
C VAL A 189 12.56 0.04 -1.07
N THR A 190 12.38 -1.25 -1.39
CA THR A 190 13.27 -1.98 -2.29
C THR A 190 13.06 -1.49 -3.73
N PRO A 191 13.97 -1.82 -4.68
CA PRO A 191 13.74 -1.57 -6.10
C PRO A 191 12.39 -2.11 -6.61
N ASP A 192 12.03 -3.34 -6.23
CA ASP A 192 10.77 -3.97 -6.62
C ASP A 192 9.55 -3.25 -6.03
N ASP A 193 9.65 -2.81 -4.78
CA ASP A 193 8.58 -2.09 -4.08
C ASP A 193 8.43 -0.62 -4.54
N LEU A 194 9.34 -0.09 -5.36
CA LEU A 194 9.11 1.20 -6.03
C LEU A 194 7.99 1.12 -7.05
N HIS A 195 7.82 -0.02 -7.75
CA HIS A 195 6.80 -0.18 -8.78
C HIS A 195 5.37 0.11 -8.30
N PRO A 196 4.88 -0.43 -7.16
CA PRO A 196 3.56 -0.07 -6.65
C PRO A 196 3.45 1.41 -6.23
N VAL A 197 4.51 2.02 -5.70
CA VAL A 197 4.54 3.47 -5.37
C VAL A 197 4.41 4.31 -6.65
N PHE A 198 5.16 3.94 -7.69
CA PHE A 198 5.09 4.60 -8.99
C PHE A 198 3.73 4.37 -9.67
N GLY A 199 3.18 3.15 -9.59
CA GLY A 199 1.85 2.81 -10.06
C GLY A 199 0.75 3.66 -9.41
N HIS A 200 0.83 3.82 -8.09
CA HIS A 200 -0.02 4.73 -7.34
C HIS A 200 0.09 6.18 -7.86
N TYR A 201 1.31 6.69 -8.06
CA TYR A 201 1.54 8.01 -8.64
C TYR A 201 0.92 8.17 -10.04
N LEU A 202 1.08 7.18 -10.93
CA LEU A 202 0.48 7.21 -12.27
C LEU A 202 -1.05 7.29 -12.20
N ARG A 203 -1.68 6.50 -11.33
CA ARG A 203 -3.15 6.47 -11.18
C ARG A 203 -3.69 7.77 -10.60
N MET A 204 -2.99 8.36 -9.63
CA MET A 204 -3.39 9.64 -9.02
C MET A 204 -3.16 10.85 -9.91
N THR A 205 -2.17 10.81 -10.80
CA THR A 205 -1.92 11.86 -11.80
C THR A 205 -2.77 11.71 -13.06
N GLY A 206 -3.45 10.58 -13.22
CA GLY A 206 -4.14 10.23 -14.46
C GLY A 206 -3.19 9.94 -15.62
N ASN A 207 -1.92 9.67 -15.35
CA ASN A 207 -0.95 9.26 -16.37
C ASN A 207 -1.22 7.81 -16.77
N ARG A 208 -1.49 7.61 -18.05
CA ARG A 208 -1.85 6.30 -18.63
C ARG A 208 -0.64 5.57 -19.20
N ILE A 209 0.54 6.17 -19.26
CA ILE A 209 1.71 5.51 -19.85
C ILE A 209 2.35 4.62 -18.77
N VAL A 210 2.02 3.34 -18.84
CA VAL A 210 2.34 2.28 -17.86
C VAL A 210 3.77 1.77 -18.06
N ALA A 211 4.22 1.70 -19.31
CA ALA A 211 5.58 1.33 -19.68
C ALA A 211 6.08 2.22 -20.82
N GLU A 212 7.37 2.52 -20.82
CA GLU A 212 8.05 3.21 -21.91
C GLU A 212 9.40 2.56 -22.18
N TYR A 213 9.53 1.93 -23.35
CA TYR A 213 10.78 1.31 -23.80
C TYR A 213 11.41 2.19 -24.86
N ARG A 214 12.62 2.67 -24.58
CA ARG A 214 13.40 3.50 -25.50
C ARG A 214 14.44 2.62 -26.17
N SER A 215 14.35 2.49 -27.50
CA SER A 215 15.39 1.86 -28.31
C SER A 215 16.02 2.92 -29.21
N ALA A 216 17.34 3.03 -29.14
CA ALA A 216 18.09 3.96 -29.98
C ALA A 216 18.95 3.16 -30.97
N SER A 217 18.80 3.47 -32.25
CA SER A 217 19.77 3.14 -33.28
C SER A 217 20.53 4.42 -33.69
N PRO A 218 21.70 4.31 -34.36
CA PRO A 218 22.50 5.47 -34.76
C PRO A 218 21.76 6.53 -35.59
N THR A 219 20.62 6.17 -36.19
CA THR A 219 19.84 7.05 -37.07
C THR A 219 18.38 7.25 -36.63
N MET A 220 17.90 6.54 -35.61
CA MET A 220 16.51 6.64 -35.16
C MET A 220 16.37 6.28 -33.69
N SER A 221 15.64 7.12 -32.94
CA SER A 221 15.15 6.78 -31.60
C SER A 221 13.68 6.38 -31.70
N VAL A 222 13.33 5.18 -31.24
CA VAL A 222 11.96 4.68 -31.18
C VAL A 222 11.57 4.52 -29.72
N VAL A 223 10.46 5.17 -29.35
CA VAL A 223 9.87 5.05 -28.03
C VAL A 223 8.58 4.25 -28.15
N GLN A 224 8.57 3.04 -27.59
CA GLN A 224 7.37 2.21 -27.50
C GLN A 224 6.69 2.45 -26.17
N LYS A 225 5.39 2.78 -26.20
CA LYS A 225 4.59 3.07 -25.01
C LYS A 225 3.50 2.02 -24.84
N MET A 226 3.30 1.59 -23.60
CA MET A 226 2.13 0.81 -23.20
C MET A 226 1.15 1.76 -22.52
N GLU A 227 0.03 2.01 -23.18
CA GLU A 227 -0.95 3.01 -22.78
C GLU A 227 -2.37 2.45 -22.95
N PRO A 228 -3.09 2.15 -21.85
CA PRO A 228 -4.46 1.72 -21.95
C PRO A 228 -5.38 2.91 -22.32
N PRO A 229 -6.57 2.65 -22.90
CA PRO A 229 -7.51 3.68 -23.32
C PRO A 229 -7.93 4.65 -22.21
N SER A 230 -7.93 4.21 -20.95
CA SER A 230 -8.31 5.05 -19.82
C SER A 230 -7.63 4.62 -18.52
N VAL A 231 -7.64 5.50 -17.51
CA VAL A 231 -7.22 5.15 -16.15
C VAL A 231 -8.12 4.06 -15.57
N THR A 232 -9.42 4.08 -15.88
CA THR A 232 -10.36 3.01 -15.52
C THR A 232 -9.86 1.65 -16.00
N GLU A 233 -9.43 1.57 -17.27
CA GLU A 233 -8.90 0.33 -17.85
C GLU A 233 -7.60 -0.11 -17.16
N THR A 234 -6.79 0.84 -16.67
CA THR A 234 -5.59 0.53 -15.88
C THR A 234 -5.97 -0.25 -14.61
N TYR A 235 -7.03 0.17 -13.91
CA TYR A 235 -7.56 -0.58 -12.77
C TYR A 235 -8.17 -1.91 -13.19
N ASP A 236 -8.94 -1.96 -14.28
CA ASP A 236 -9.60 -3.21 -14.69
C ASP A 236 -8.58 -4.30 -15.07
N ILE A 237 -7.49 -3.95 -15.77
CA ILE A 237 -6.38 -4.88 -16.09
C ILE A 237 -5.61 -5.26 -14.82
N GLY A 238 -5.24 -4.26 -14.00
CA GLY A 238 -4.50 -4.49 -12.75
C GLY A 238 -5.25 -5.41 -11.78
N LEU A 239 -6.55 -5.18 -11.58
CA LEU A 239 -7.38 -5.98 -10.68
C LEU A 239 -7.72 -7.36 -11.25
N ALA A 240 -7.90 -7.49 -12.57
CA ALA A 240 -8.10 -8.81 -13.18
C ALA A 240 -6.92 -9.75 -12.87
N SER A 241 -5.69 -9.23 -12.87
CA SER A 241 -4.49 -10.00 -12.52
C SER A 241 -4.43 -10.48 -11.06
N LEU A 242 -5.23 -9.86 -10.17
CA LEU A 242 -5.32 -10.19 -8.74
C LEU A 242 -6.54 -11.05 -8.40
N LEU A 243 -7.51 -11.14 -9.32
CA LEU A 243 -8.80 -11.83 -9.14
C LEU A 243 -9.01 -12.84 -10.26
N GLY A 244 -8.06 -13.76 -10.41
CA GLY A 244 -8.01 -14.69 -11.54
C GLY A 244 -9.23 -15.61 -11.58
N TRP A 245 -9.76 -16.04 -10.42
CA TRP A 245 -10.97 -16.85 -10.39
C TRP A 245 -12.21 -16.05 -10.72
N LEU A 246 -12.32 -14.80 -10.25
CA LEU A 246 -13.44 -13.91 -10.64
C LEU A 246 -13.47 -13.63 -12.15
N ASP A 247 -12.30 -13.45 -12.78
CA ASP A 247 -12.23 -13.24 -14.22
C ASP A 247 -12.61 -14.51 -15.00
N MET A 248 -12.09 -15.68 -14.58
CA MET A 248 -12.49 -16.97 -15.12
C MET A 248 -14.00 -17.22 -14.96
N PHE A 249 -14.58 -16.84 -13.83
CA PHE A 249 -16.01 -16.99 -13.57
C PHE A 249 -16.86 -16.24 -14.59
N ARG A 250 -16.44 -15.01 -14.91
CA ARG A 250 -17.07 -14.21 -15.95
C ARG A 250 -16.98 -14.88 -17.31
N ILE A 251 -15.81 -15.40 -17.68
CA ILE A 251 -15.59 -16.09 -18.96
C ILE A 251 -16.51 -17.32 -19.07
N VAL A 252 -16.59 -18.14 -18.02
CA VAL A 252 -17.48 -19.31 -17.97
C VAL A 252 -18.94 -18.89 -18.10
N ALA A 253 -19.38 -17.84 -17.39
CA ALA A 253 -20.74 -17.33 -17.50
C ALA A 253 -21.09 -16.88 -18.94
N VAL A 254 -20.15 -16.22 -19.64
CA VAL A 254 -20.30 -15.86 -21.06
C VAL A 254 -20.43 -17.10 -21.94
N GLN A 255 -19.58 -18.12 -21.72
CA GLN A 255 -19.62 -19.37 -22.51
C GLN A 255 -20.92 -20.14 -22.31
N LEU A 256 -21.53 -20.06 -21.14
CA LEU A 256 -22.83 -20.64 -20.83
C LEU A 256 -24.02 -19.80 -21.34
N GLY A 257 -23.77 -18.58 -21.82
CA GLY A 257 -24.83 -17.64 -22.20
C GLY A 257 -25.64 -17.08 -21.02
N ASP A 258 -25.12 -17.18 -19.79
CA ASP A 258 -25.75 -16.65 -18.58
C ASP A 258 -25.42 -15.15 -18.43
N PHE A 259 -26.08 -14.34 -19.26
CA PHE A 259 -25.88 -12.88 -19.26
C PHE A 259 -26.29 -12.20 -17.95
N GLN A 260 -27.15 -12.83 -17.14
CA GLN A 260 -27.48 -12.30 -15.82
C GLN A 260 -26.30 -12.46 -14.87
N ALA A 261 -25.69 -13.65 -14.81
CA ALA A 261 -24.49 -13.86 -14.02
C ALA A 261 -23.33 -12.96 -14.48
N VAL A 262 -23.15 -12.76 -15.80
CA VAL A 262 -22.16 -11.82 -16.34
C VAL A 262 -22.38 -10.40 -15.80
N ALA A 263 -23.61 -9.89 -15.85
CA ALA A 263 -23.93 -8.54 -15.35
C ALA A 263 -23.70 -8.41 -13.83
N GLU A 264 -23.98 -9.47 -13.07
CA GLU A 264 -23.74 -9.51 -11.62
C GLU A 264 -22.24 -9.49 -11.31
N ILE A 265 -21.44 -10.29 -12.02
CA ILE A 265 -19.98 -10.33 -11.89
C ILE A 265 -19.36 -8.99 -12.31
N ASP A 266 -19.81 -8.37 -13.41
CA ASP A 266 -19.33 -7.06 -13.87
C ASP A 266 -19.67 -5.94 -12.86
N THR A 267 -20.81 -6.05 -12.19
CA THR A 267 -21.18 -5.15 -11.08
C THR A 267 -20.24 -5.30 -9.89
N ILE A 268 -19.88 -6.53 -9.53
CA ILE A 268 -18.91 -6.83 -8.45
C ILE A 268 -17.55 -6.25 -8.81
N ARG A 269 -17.03 -6.52 -10.02
CA ARG A 269 -15.75 -5.97 -10.53
C ARG A 269 -15.72 -4.44 -10.49
N THR A 270 -16.80 -3.80 -10.93
CA THR A 270 -16.93 -2.33 -10.90
C THR A 270 -16.81 -1.78 -9.48
N ARG A 271 -17.38 -2.47 -8.48
CA ARG A 271 -17.29 -2.06 -7.07
C ARG A 271 -15.90 -2.26 -6.51
N ILE A 272 -15.23 -3.36 -6.84
CA ILE A 272 -13.83 -3.59 -6.46
C ILE A 272 -12.92 -2.50 -7.04
N ARG A 273 -13.10 -2.15 -8.32
CA ARG A 273 -12.37 -1.04 -8.94
C ARG A 273 -12.57 0.30 -8.23
N ARG A 274 -13.81 0.59 -7.81
CA ARG A 274 -14.10 1.80 -7.05
C ARG A 274 -13.45 1.78 -5.67
N ALA A 275 -13.40 0.62 -5.00
CA ALA A 275 -12.67 0.46 -3.74
C ALA A 275 -11.15 0.68 -3.93
N ALA A 276 -10.55 0.08 -4.97
CA ALA A 276 -9.13 0.28 -5.29
C ALA A 276 -8.78 1.76 -5.53
N ARG A 277 -9.65 2.47 -6.25
CA ARG A 277 -9.49 3.91 -6.46
C ARG A 277 -9.60 4.70 -5.16
N ALA A 278 -10.55 4.34 -4.29
CA ALA A 278 -10.67 4.99 -2.98
C ALA A 278 -9.44 4.75 -2.10
N LEU A 279 -8.85 3.54 -2.15
CA LEU A 279 -7.58 3.22 -1.49
C LEU A 279 -6.42 4.10 -1.99
N ASP A 280 -6.30 4.31 -3.30
CA ASP A 280 -5.31 5.25 -3.83
C ASP A 280 -5.58 6.67 -3.29
N GLU A 281 -6.84 7.10 -3.24
CA GLU A 281 -7.17 8.42 -2.69
C GLU A 281 -6.85 8.52 -1.18
N VAL A 282 -6.90 7.43 -0.41
CA VAL A 282 -6.40 7.36 0.97
C VAL A 282 -4.88 7.59 1.04
N PHE A 283 -4.08 6.94 0.19
CA PHE A 283 -2.63 7.18 0.20
C PHE A 283 -2.24 8.58 -0.24
N ALA A 284 -2.90 9.10 -1.27
CA ALA A 284 -2.69 10.48 -1.71
C ALA A 284 -3.07 11.48 -0.61
N ALA A 285 -4.12 11.16 0.16
CA ALA A 285 -4.50 11.94 1.31
C ALA A 285 -3.43 11.94 2.41
N LEU A 286 -2.91 10.76 2.74
CA LEU A 286 -1.90 10.52 3.76
C LEU A 286 -0.53 11.13 3.40
N SER A 287 -0.19 11.21 2.12
CA SER A 287 1.07 11.82 1.65
C SER A 287 1.15 13.34 1.93
N ARG A 288 0.06 13.96 2.39
CA ARG A 288 0.00 15.39 2.76
C ARG A 288 0.27 15.64 4.24
N THR A 289 0.30 14.59 5.07
CA THR A 289 0.55 14.70 6.52
C THR A 289 1.87 15.43 6.78
N ASN A 290 1.91 16.43 7.67
CA ASN A 290 3.02 17.40 7.70
C ASN A 290 4.33 16.88 8.34
N GLY A 291 4.93 15.80 7.83
CA GLY A 291 6.31 15.42 8.12
C GLY A 291 6.66 15.16 9.60
N ARG A 292 7.98 15.01 9.85
CA ARG A 292 8.59 14.61 11.14
C ARG A 292 8.12 15.38 12.38
N ASP A 293 7.74 16.65 12.23
CA ASP A 293 7.58 17.59 13.35
C ASP A 293 6.22 18.31 13.41
N ALA A 294 5.24 17.93 12.57
CA ALA A 294 3.93 18.58 12.63
C ALA A 294 2.77 17.59 12.56
N ALA A 295 1.79 17.85 13.44
CA ALA A 295 0.52 17.16 13.42
C ALA A 295 -0.15 17.30 12.05
N PRO A 296 -0.79 16.22 11.55
CA PRO A 296 -1.74 16.33 10.45
C PRO A 296 -2.77 17.43 10.71
N SER A 297 -3.07 18.24 9.70
CA SER A 297 -4.12 19.25 9.82
C SER A 297 -5.51 18.58 9.89
N ALA A 298 -6.49 19.29 10.45
CA ALA A 298 -7.88 18.83 10.49
C ALA A 298 -8.39 18.48 9.07
N ASP A 299 -8.14 19.34 8.08
CA ASP A 299 -8.48 19.07 6.66
C ASP A 299 -7.82 17.79 6.12
N THR A 300 -6.59 17.48 6.54
CA THR A 300 -5.91 16.25 6.12
C THR A 300 -6.59 15.04 6.73
N ILE A 301 -6.92 15.09 8.03
CA ILE A 301 -7.62 14.02 8.74
C ILE A 301 -8.99 13.79 8.08
N GLU A 302 -9.79 14.84 7.90
CA GLU A 302 -11.12 14.75 7.29
C GLU A 302 -11.08 14.09 5.91
N PHE A 303 -10.16 14.52 5.04
CA PHE A 303 -10.05 13.97 3.70
C PHE A 303 -9.52 12.52 3.69
N VAL A 304 -8.63 12.14 4.62
CA VAL A 304 -8.23 10.73 4.80
C VAL A 304 -9.45 9.90 5.21
N SER A 305 -10.24 10.38 6.17
CA SER A 305 -11.43 9.69 6.68
C SER A 305 -12.52 9.55 5.62
N GLU A 306 -12.75 10.57 4.81
CA GLU A 306 -13.70 10.52 3.69
C GLU A 306 -13.24 9.53 2.60
N ALA A 307 -11.95 9.52 2.27
CA ALA A 307 -11.41 8.56 1.30
C ALA A 307 -11.55 7.11 1.81
N PHE A 308 -11.25 6.89 3.08
CA PHE A 308 -11.35 5.57 3.70
C PHE A 308 -12.82 5.11 3.85
N ASP A 309 -13.75 6.02 4.19
CA ASP A 309 -15.19 5.72 4.17
C ASP A 309 -15.64 5.25 2.79
N ARG A 310 -15.23 5.94 1.71
CA ARG A 310 -15.59 5.55 0.35
C ARG A 310 -15.05 4.16 -0.01
N GLU A 311 -13.86 3.81 0.45
CA GLU A 311 -13.32 2.47 0.30
C GLU A 311 -14.22 1.42 0.99
N LEU A 312 -14.52 1.62 2.28
CA LEU A 312 -15.41 0.73 3.05
C LEU A 312 -16.80 0.62 2.42
N LEU A 313 -17.35 1.72 1.91
CA LEU A 313 -18.60 1.79 1.18
C LEU A 313 -18.58 0.83 -0.03
N TYR A 314 -17.53 0.90 -0.84
CA TYR A 314 -17.41 0.06 -2.03
C TYR A 314 -17.13 -1.41 -1.69
N LEU A 315 -16.30 -1.70 -0.70
CA LEU A 315 -16.06 -3.08 -0.22
C LEU A 315 -17.34 -3.72 0.32
N MET A 316 -18.11 -3.00 1.12
CA MET A 316 -19.43 -3.49 1.58
C MET A 316 -20.38 -3.74 0.42
N ALA A 317 -20.37 -2.87 -0.59
CA ALA A 317 -21.16 -3.11 -1.79
C ALA A 317 -20.70 -4.37 -2.55
N VAL A 318 -19.40 -4.71 -2.55
CA VAL A 318 -18.90 -5.98 -3.11
C VAL A 318 -19.55 -7.16 -2.38
N PHE A 319 -19.44 -7.23 -1.05
CA PHE A 319 -19.96 -8.37 -0.28
C PHE A 319 -21.48 -8.51 -0.36
N ASP A 320 -22.20 -7.39 -0.35
CA ASP A 320 -23.65 -7.35 -0.50
C ASP A 320 -24.10 -7.82 -1.88
N GLY A 321 -23.40 -7.37 -2.92
CA GLY A 321 -23.67 -7.77 -4.29
C GLY A 321 -23.41 -9.26 -4.49
N TYR A 322 -22.26 -9.73 -4.02
CA TYR A 322 -21.84 -11.11 -4.15
C TYR A 322 -22.76 -12.05 -3.35
N GLY A 323 -23.07 -11.73 -2.11
CA GLY A 323 -23.97 -12.56 -1.29
C GLY A 323 -25.36 -12.73 -1.91
N ARG A 324 -25.94 -11.66 -2.45
CA ARG A 324 -27.22 -11.73 -3.18
C ARG A 324 -27.12 -12.52 -4.48
N ALA A 325 -26.05 -12.33 -5.26
CA ALA A 325 -25.83 -13.07 -6.49
C ALA A 325 -25.68 -14.57 -6.22
N PHE A 326 -24.86 -14.95 -5.25
CA PHE A 326 -24.64 -16.33 -4.84
C PHE A 326 -25.92 -17.06 -4.44
N VAL A 327 -26.76 -16.47 -3.60
CA VAL A 327 -28.03 -17.09 -3.20
C VAL A 327 -28.95 -17.31 -4.39
N ARG A 328 -28.96 -16.38 -5.36
CA ARG A 328 -29.70 -16.57 -6.61
C ARG A 328 -29.10 -17.65 -7.49
N TRP A 329 -27.78 -17.82 -7.52
CA TRP A 329 -27.16 -18.92 -8.26
C TRP A 329 -27.42 -20.29 -7.61
N LEU A 330 -27.67 -20.37 -6.30
CA LEU A 330 -28.07 -21.62 -5.65
C LEU A 330 -29.50 -22.05 -6.02
N ASP A 331 -30.40 -21.09 -6.26
CA ASP A 331 -31.76 -21.35 -6.74
C ASP A 331 -32.26 -20.20 -7.62
N PRO A 332 -31.95 -20.25 -8.94
CA PRO A 332 -32.38 -19.25 -9.91
C PRO A 332 -33.90 -19.19 -10.09
N THR A 333 -34.61 -20.25 -9.69
CA THR A 333 -36.06 -20.38 -9.86
C THR A 333 -36.87 -19.77 -8.71
N SER A 334 -36.24 -19.56 -7.55
CA SER A 334 -36.91 -19.10 -6.33
C SER A 334 -37.68 -17.79 -6.49
N GLY A 335 -37.24 -16.90 -7.39
CA GLY A 335 -37.76 -15.54 -7.55
C GLY A 335 -37.62 -14.66 -6.29
N LYS A 336 -36.95 -15.14 -5.24
CA LYS A 336 -36.81 -14.46 -3.94
C LYS A 336 -35.55 -13.60 -3.95
N ASP A 337 -35.72 -12.29 -3.80
CA ASP A 337 -34.61 -11.38 -3.54
C ASP A 337 -34.26 -11.39 -2.05
N VAL A 338 -33.38 -12.31 -1.65
CA VAL A 338 -32.95 -12.43 -0.26
C VAL A 338 -31.79 -11.48 -0.01
N ARG A 339 -31.95 -10.54 0.92
CA ARG A 339 -30.88 -9.64 1.35
C ARG A 339 -29.85 -10.41 2.19
N LYS A 340 -28.83 -10.96 1.51
CA LYS A 340 -27.68 -11.66 2.11
C LYS A 340 -26.38 -11.00 1.68
N SER A 341 -25.36 -11.13 2.51
CA SER A 341 -24.06 -10.50 2.28
C SER A 341 -22.93 -11.37 2.78
N LEU A 342 -21.82 -11.41 2.04
CA LEU A 342 -20.67 -12.24 2.42
C LEU A 342 -19.94 -11.76 3.67
N HIS A 343 -20.14 -10.52 4.12
CA HIS A 343 -19.58 -10.07 5.39
C HIS A 343 -20.30 -10.66 6.62
N SER A 344 -21.45 -11.33 6.45
CA SER A 344 -22.21 -11.94 7.53
C SER A 344 -21.83 -13.41 7.71
N SER A 345 -21.37 -13.79 8.91
CA SER A 345 -21.10 -15.19 9.27
C SER A 345 -22.33 -16.08 9.03
N LYS A 346 -23.51 -15.56 9.32
CA LYS A 346 -24.78 -16.25 9.08
C LYS A 346 -25.02 -16.58 7.61
N THR A 347 -24.51 -15.78 6.67
CA THR A 347 -24.60 -16.13 5.24
C THR A 347 -23.74 -17.36 4.93
N LEU A 348 -22.58 -17.52 5.57
CA LEU A 348 -21.77 -18.72 5.43
C LEU A 348 -22.49 -19.93 6.05
N ASP A 349 -22.97 -19.77 7.28
CA ASP A 349 -23.67 -20.83 8.01
C ASP A 349 -24.95 -21.31 7.30
N ASP A 350 -25.75 -20.37 6.78
CA ASP A 350 -27.06 -20.68 6.17
C ASP A 350 -26.95 -21.17 4.71
N TYR A 351 -25.94 -20.72 3.93
CA TYR A 351 -25.90 -20.94 2.47
C TYR A 351 -24.60 -21.54 1.94
N VAL A 352 -23.46 -21.37 2.60
CA VAL A 352 -22.17 -21.88 2.11
C VAL A 352 -21.92 -23.26 2.71
N ASP A 353 -21.88 -23.37 4.03
CA ASP A 353 -21.58 -24.61 4.74
C ASP A 353 -22.50 -25.78 4.37
N PRO A 354 -23.84 -25.59 4.26
CA PRO A 354 -24.72 -26.67 3.87
C PRO A 354 -24.47 -27.12 2.42
N ASN A 355 -24.07 -26.20 1.54
CA ASN A 355 -23.88 -26.51 0.12
C ASN A 355 -22.49 -27.03 -0.21
N TYR A 356 -21.49 -26.76 0.62
CA TYR A 356 -20.10 -27.16 0.40
C TYR A 356 -19.50 -27.89 1.62
N PRO A 357 -20.15 -28.95 2.13
CA PRO A 357 -19.71 -29.60 3.36
C PRO A 357 -18.30 -30.18 3.22
N GLY A 358 -17.42 -29.81 4.14
CA GLY A 358 -16.04 -30.33 4.20
C GLY A 358 -15.09 -29.77 3.13
N ALA A 359 -15.47 -28.71 2.41
CA ALA A 359 -14.57 -28.07 1.46
C ALA A 359 -13.35 -27.45 2.18
N PRO A 360 -12.12 -27.70 1.70
CA PRO A 360 -10.89 -27.29 2.40
C PRO A 360 -10.73 -25.76 2.53
N GLN A 361 -11.41 -25.00 1.66
CA GLN A 361 -11.37 -23.53 1.64
C GLN A 361 -12.16 -22.89 2.78
N LEU A 362 -13.09 -23.62 3.42
CA LEU A 362 -14.04 -23.04 4.40
C LEU A 362 -13.34 -22.39 5.60
N THR A 363 -12.26 -22.99 6.10
CA THR A 363 -11.51 -22.42 7.24
C THR A 363 -10.95 -21.05 6.90
N ARG A 364 -10.27 -20.93 5.75
CA ARG A 364 -9.70 -19.66 5.30
C ARG A 364 -10.78 -18.64 4.94
N LEU A 365 -11.90 -19.07 4.34
CA LEU A 365 -13.05 -18.20 4.09
C LEU A 365 -13.63 -17.61 5.38
N ARG A 366 -13.69 -18.37 6.48
CA ARG A 366 -14.14 -17.85 7.79
C ARG A 366 -13.15 -16.88 8.40
N GLU A 367 -11.85 -17.10 8.25
CA GLU A 367 -10.83 -16.13 8.66
C GLU A 367 -10.99 -14.81 7.91
N LEU A 368 -11.08 -14.88 6.58
CA LEU A 368 -11.24 -13.71 5.71
C LEU A 368 -12.58 -12.98 5.92
N GLN A 369 -13.65 -13.72 6.23
CA GLN A 369 -14.94 -13.14 6.58
C GLN A 369 -14.86 -12.23 7.82
N ARG A 370 -13.92 -12.45 8.75
CA ARG A 370 -13.71 -11.55 9.89
C ARG A 370 -13.23 -10.16 9.46
N PHE A 371 -12.38 -10.09 8.43
CA PHE A 371 -11.97 -8.81 7.84
C PHE A 371 -13.15 -8.12 7.14
N ALA A 372 -13.95 -8.88 6.39
CA ALA A 372 -15.18 -8.36 5.78
C ALA A 372 -16.17 -7.85 6.84
N PHE A 373 -16.27 -8.53 7.99
CA PHE A 373 -17.10 -8.10 9.11
C PHE A 373 -16.55 -6.85 9.80
N ALA A 374 -15.23 -6.73 9.98
CA ALA A 374 -14.59 -5.52 10.49
C ALA A 374 -14.89 -4.31 9.59
N CYS A 375 -14.85 -4.46 8.25
CA CYS A 375 -15.30 -3.43 7.32
C CYS A 375 -16.74 -2.96 7.60
N SER A 376 -17.64 -3.91 7.93
CA SER A 376 -19.04 -3.61 8.24
C SER A 376 -19.18 -2.84 9.56
N GLN A 377 -18.45 -3.26 10.60
CA GLN A 377 -18.46 -2.60 11.90
C GLN A 377 -17.92 -1.17 11.81
N LEU A 378 -16.81 -0.97 11.10
CA LEU A 378 -16.25 0.36 10.85
C LEU A 378 -17.23 1.25 10.08
N ARG A 379 -17.87 0.72 9.03
CA ARG A 379 -18.83 1.50 8.22
C ARG A 379 -20.14 1.78 8.95
N ASN A 380 -20.68 0.84 9.73
CA ASN A 380 -21.91 1.05 10.48
C ASN A 380 -21.76 2.22 11.45
N ARG A 381 -20.57 2.40 12.02
CA ARG A 381 -20.30 3.56 12.87
C ARG A 381 -20.46 4.88 12.12
N ILE A 382 -20.11 4.93 10.84
CA ILE A 382 -20.24 6.12 9.96
C ILE A 382 -21.70 6.53 9.78
N HIS A 383 -22.60 5.56 9.73
CA HIS A 383 -24.03 5.84 9.65
C HIS A 383 -24.57 6.54 10.91
N ASP A 384 -23.91 6.37 12.06
CA ASP A 384 -24.31 6.93 13.34
C ASP A 384 -23.46 8.15 13.78
N ALA A 385 -22.20 8.24 13.36
CA ALA A 385 -21.24 9.30 13.69
C ALA A 385 -20.04 9.29 12.71
N VAL A 386 -19.30 10.40 12.56
CA VAL A 386 -18.06 10.41 11.75
C VAL A 386 -17.08 9.35 12.27
N LEU A 387 -16.35 8.66 11.37
CA LEU A 387 -15.32 7.69 11.74
C LEU A 387 -14.35 8.34 12.75
N PRO A 388 -14.06 7.73 13.91
CA PRO A 388 -13.29 8.36 14.98
C PRO A 388 -11.78 8.37 14.64
N THR A 389 -11.43 9.01 13.53
CA THR A 389 -10.06 9.22 13.09
C THR A 389 -9.44 10.39 13.82
N GLY A 390 -8.18 10.23 14.20
CA GLY A 390 -7.40 11.31 14.81
C GLY A 390 -5.93 11.20 14.45
N SER A 391 -5.18 12.19 14.91
CA SER A 391 -3.73 12.11 14.96
C SER A 391 -3.31 11.40 16.24
N PHE A 392 -2.44 10.41 16.16
CA PHE A 392 -1.93 9.66 17.30
C PHE A 392 -0.43 9.46 17.16
N THR A 393 0.30 9.42 18.27
CA THR A 393 1.74 9.13 18.23
C THR A 393 1.96 7.70 17.74
N ASN A 394 2.83 7.55 16.75
CA ASN A 394 3.21 6.25 16.20
C ASN A 394 3.89 5.36 17.24
N ARG A 395 4.65 6.00 18.14
CA ARG A 395 5.49 5.36 19.14
C ARG A 395 5.34 6.07 20.48
N THR A 396 5.84 5.42 21.53
CA THR A 396 5.90 5.98 22.89
C THR A 396 6.95 7.08 23.04
N TYR A 397 7.85 7.20 22.07
CA TYR A 397 8.90 8.21 22.01
C TYR A 397 8.78 9.03 20.71
N GLY A 398 9.45 10.18 20.68
CA GLY A 398 9.42 11.07 19.52
C GLY A 398 8.06 11.76 19.32
N ASN A 399 7.97 12.56 18.25
CA ASN A 399 6.79 13.37 17.94
C ASN A 399 6.12 12.98 16.62
N SER A 400 6.54 11.88 15.99
CA SER A 400 5.93 11.38 14.77
C SER A 400 4.50 10.94 15.04
N GLN A 401 3.56 11.49 14.28
CA GLN A 401 2.14 11.16 14.39
C GLN A 401 1.63 10.48 13.12
N ALA A 402 0.79 9.46 13.29
CA ALA A 402 0.00 8.86 12.23
C ALA A 402 -1.47 9.23 12.36
N ILE A 403 -2.16 9.19 11.22
CA ILE A 403 -3.62 9.21 11.21
C ILE A 403 -4.09 7.79 11.48
N ALA A 404 -4.84 7.63 12.57
CA ALA A 404 -5.31 6.33 13.04
C ALA A 404 -6.79 6.41 13.45
N ILE A 405 -7.45 5.26 13.45
CA ILE A 405 -8.84 5.06 13.87
C ILE A 405 -8.83 4.72 15.37
N ASP A 406 -9.58 5.45 16.19
CA ASP A 406 -9.79 5.10 17.60
C ASP A 406 -10.77 3.92 17.71
N LEU A 407 -10.22 2.71 17.73
CA LEU A 407 -11.00 1.48 17.83
C LEU A 407 -11.72 1.34 19.17
N GLY A 408 -11.25 2.03 20.22
CA GLY A 408 -11.94 2.11 21.52
C GLY A 408 -13.33 2.77 21.43
N GLN A 409 -13.63 3.47 20.33
CA GLN A 409 -14.93 4.08 20.04
C GLN A 409 -15.71 3.36 18.94
N THR A 410 -15.29 2.16 18.59
CA THR A 410 -15.91 1.30 17.57
C THR A 410 -16.34 -0.03 18.16
N ASP A 411 -17.25 -0.73 17.47
CA ASP A 411 -17.68 -2.08 17.86
C ASP A 411 -16.80 -3.18 17.26
N VAL A 412 -15.60 -2.84 16.76
CA VAL A 412 -14.73 -3.80 16.08
C VAL A 412 -14.24 -4.87 17.04
N GLU A 413 -14.62 -6.12 16.79
CA GLU A 413 -14.17 -7.25 17.61
C GLU A 413 -12.76 -7.67 17.18
N LEU A 414 -11.76 -7.23 17.94
CA LEU A 414 -10.35 -7.49 17.63
C LEU A 414 -9.93 -8.91 18.02
N THR A 415 -9.85 -9.78 17.01
CA THR A 415 -9.08 -11.03 17.12
C THR A 415 -7.58 -10.76 17.04
N GLN A 416 -6.76 -11.71 17.50
CA GLN A 416 -5.30 -11.54 17.44
C GLN A 416 -4.78 -11.35 16.01
N GLU A 417 -5.36 -12.06 15.03
CA GLU A 417 -5.00 -11.90 13.61
C GLU A 417 -5.31 -10.48 13.11
N LEU A 418 -6.44 -9.89 13.50
CA LEU A 418 -6.78 -8.51 13.16
C LEU A 418 -5.81 -7.51 13.81
N VAL A 419 -5.42 -7.75 15.07
CA VAL A 419 -4.41 -6.92 15.76
C VAL A 419 -3.08 -6.93 15.02
N ASP A 420 -2.62 -8.12 14.64
CA ASP A 420 -1.31 -8.30 14.02
C ASP A 420 -1.26 -7.79 12.57
N ARG A 421 -2.39 -7.74 11.86
CA ARG A 421 -2.45 -7.28 10.46
C ARG A 421 -2.89 -5.84 10.29
N LEU A 422 -3.91 -5.36 11.02
CA LEU A 422 -4.47 -4.02 10.81
C LEU A 422 -3.61 -2.87 11.37
N GLY A 423 -2.40 -3.16 11.85
CA GLY A 423 -1.52 -2.16 12.45
C GLY A 423 -2.13 -1.57 13.71
N VAL A 424 -2.58 -2.42 14.64
CA VAL A 424 -3.23 -2.02 15.90
C VAL A 424 -2.20 -1.82 17.00
N TRP A 425 -2.32 -0.76 17.79
CA TRP A 425 -1.53 -0.53 19.01
C TRP A 425 -2.32 0.26 20.05
N ARG A 426 -1.77 0.33 21.27
CA ARG A 426 -2.27 1.17 22.35
C ARG A 426 -1.46 2.45 22.44
N THR A 427 -2.16 3.57 22.55
CA THR A 427 -1.54 4.88 22.70
C THR A 427 -2.45 5.82 23.49
N THR A 428 -1.86 6.91 23.99
CA THR A 428 -2.60 7.95 24.69
C THR A 428 -2.99 9.03 23.66
N PRO A 429 -4.26 9.46 23.59
CA PRO A 429 -4.66 10.54 22.69
C PRO A 429 -3.82 11.80 22.92
N PRO A 430 -3.38 12.54 21.87
CA PRO A 430 -2.46 13.67 22.03
C PRO A 430 -2.99 14.78 22.96
N ASN A 431 -4.31 14.94 22.99
CA ASN A 431 -4.99 15.96 23.80
C ASN A 431 -5.26 15.51 25.24
N ALA A 432 -4.83 14.30 25.63
CA ALA A 432 -5.13 13.69 26.92
C ALA A 432 -3.84 13.17 27.57
N ILE A 433 -2.94 14.08 27.95
CA ILE A 433 -1.62 13.77 28.56
C ILE A 433 -1.75 12.87 29.82
N PHE A 434 -2.88 12.90 30.53
CA PHE A 434 -3.24 12.01 31.64
C PHE A 434 -4.45 11.10 31.35
N GLY A 435 -4.79 10.95 30.08
CA GLY A 435 -5.90 10.13 29.61
C GLY A 435 -5.62 8.63 29.72
N GLN A 436 -6.68 7.84 29.73
CA GLN A 436 -6.54 6.39 29.62
C GLN A 436 -6.04 6.04 28.20
N PRO A 437 -5.10 5.09 28.07
CA PRO A 437 -4.69 4.59 26.76
C PRO A 437 -5.91 4.05 26.00
N THR A 438 -6.02 4.40 24.73
CA THR A 438 -7.00 3.81 23.82
C THR A 438 -6.30 2.86 22.85
N THR A 439 -7.10 2.02 22.18
CA THR A 439 -6.63 1.13 21.12
C THR A 439 -6.91 1.80 19.79
N VAL A 440 -5.89 1.93 18.95
CA VAL A 440 -5.98 2.57 17.64
C VAL A 440 -5.47 1.65 16.54
N ALA A 441 -5.89 1.88 15.30
CA ALA A 441 -5.36 1.20 14.12
C ALA A 441 -4.94 2.22 13.05
N GLU A 442 -3.75 2.03 12.46
CA GLU A 442 -3.23 2.97 11.46
C GLU A 442 -4.09 2.89 10.20
N VAL A 443 -4.54 4.03 9.67
CA VAL A 443 -5.42 4.06 8.50
C VAL A 443 -4.75 3.44 7.28
N ALA A 444 -3.48 3.73 7.02
CA ALA A 444 -2.76 3.21 5.85
C ALA A 444 -2.74 1.67 5.82
N THR A 445 -2.33 1.09 6.95
CA THR A 445 -2.24 -0.36 7.13
C THR A 445 -3.62 -1.01 7.13
N THR A 446 -4.58 -0.41 7.84
CA THR A 446 -5.96 -0.92 7.90
C THR A 446 -6.60 -0.94 6.50
N ALA A 447 -6.49 0.14 5.74
CA ALA A 447 -7.04 0.26 4.39
C ALA A 447 -6.50 -0.84 3.47
N VAL A 448 -5.17 -0.99 3.39
CA VAL A 448 -4.55 -2.06 2.58
C VAL A 448 -4.99 -3.44 2.99
N GLU A 449 -4.95 -3.75 4.29
CA GLU A 449 -5.24 -5.11 4.74
C GLU A 449 -6.71 -5.47 4.56
N LEU A 450 -7.63 -4.53 4.80
CA LEU A 450 -9.04 -4.73 4.52
C LEU A 450 -9.28 -4.93 3.02
N PHE A 451 -8.66 -4.12 2.16
CA PHE A 451 -8.74 -4.29 0.72
C PHE A 451 -8.17 -5.63 0.25
N ARG A 452 -6.94 -5.97 0.65
CA ARG A 452 -6.24 -7.22 0.29
C ARG A 452 -7.00 -8.46 0.76
N ALA A 453 -7.42 -8.48 2.03
CA ALA A 453 -8.22 -9.58 2.57
C ALA A 453 -9.58 -9.69 1.85
N SER A 454 -10.18 -8.57 1.43
CA SER A 454 -11.41 -8.58 0.64
C SER A 454 -11.21 -9.18 -0.75
N LEU A 455 -10.10 -8.86 -1.44
CA LEU A 455 -9.78 -9.46 -2.73
C LEU A 455 -9.54 -10.97 -2.60
N GLU A 456 -8.71 -11.38 -1.63
CA GLU A 456 -8.47 -12.80 -1.34
C GLU A 456 -9.79 -13.52 -1.02
N TYR A 457 -10.68 -12.89 -0.25
CA TYR A 457 -11.96 -13.47 0.13
C TYR A 457 -12.85 -13.69 -1.08
N VAL A 458 -12.98 -12.68 -1.94
CA VAL A 458 -13.78 -12.73 -3.16
C VAL A 458 -13.24 -13.81 -4.11
N ASP A 459 -11.94 -13.85 -4.35
CA ASP A 459 -11.34 -14.80 -5.28
C ASP A 459 -11.39 -16.24 -4.76
N LEU A 460 -11.10 -16.46 -3.47
CA LEU A 460 -11.21 -17.76 -2.83
C LEU A 460 -12.66 -18.26 -2.77
N PHE A 461 -13.61 -17.36 -2.51
CA PHE A 461 -15.03 -17.70 -2.55
C PHE A 461 -15.46 -18.08 -3.97
N THR A 462 -14.97 -17.35 -4.97
CA THR A 462 -15.21 -17.66 -6.38
C THR A 462 -14.64 -19.03 -6.74
N PHE A 463 -13.41 -19.33 -6.34
CA PHE A 463 -12.79 -20.63 -6.52
C PHE A 463 -13.64 -21.76 -5.95
N LEU A 464 -14.11 -21.63 -4.69
CA LEU A 464 -14.97 -22.63 -4.06
C LEU A 464 -16.21 -22.94 -4.91
N ILE A 465 -16.96 -21.91 -5.31
CA ILE A 465 -18.24 -22.09 -6.00
C ILE A 465 -18.08 -22.50 -7.47
N MET A 466 -16.93 -22.18 -8.09
CA MET A 466 -16.63 -22.61 -9.46
C MET A 466 -16.15 -24.05 -9.52
N CYS A 467 -15.34 -24.47 -8.55
CA CYS A 467 -14.62 -25.74 -8.57
C CYS A 467 -15.30 -26.86 -7.80
N THR A 468 -16.29 -26.53 -6.97
CA THR A 468 -17.06 -27.51 -6.21
C THR A 468 -18.53 -27.40 -6.59
N LYS A 469 -19.15 -28.53 -6.92
CA LYS A 469 -20.59 -28.57 -7.16
C LYS A 469 -21.35 -28.51 -5.83
N PRO A 470 -22.37 -27.64 -5.68
CA PRO A 470 -23.12 -27.57 -4.43
C PRO A 470 -23.90 -28.86 -4.16
N ALA A 471 -23.80 -29.38 -2.94
CA ALA A 471 -24.39 -30.66 -2.54
C ALA A 471 -25.91 -30.59 -2.30
N ASN A 472 -26.39 -29.46 -1.78
CA ASN A 472 -27.77 -29.28 -1.31
C ASN A 472 -28.57 -28.26 -2.13
N ALA A 473 -28.18 -28.01 -3.37
CA ALA A 473 -28.85 -27.11 -4.31
C ALA A 473 -29.09 -27.81 -5.65
N PRO A 474 -30.18 -28.60 -5.79
CA PRO A 474 -30.44 -29.40 -6.99
C PRO A 474 -30.72 -28.55 -8.24
N ASP A 475 -31.29 -27.35 -8.05
CA ASP A 475 -31.65 -26.40 -9.11
C ASP A 475 -30.59 -25.30 -9.30
N ALA A 476 -29.39 -25.49 -8.76
CA ALA A 476 -28.31 -24.52 -8.88
C ALA A 476 -27.99 -24.18 -10.35
N ALA A 477 -27.59 -22.93 -10.58
CA ALA A 477 -27.10 -22.47 -11.87
C ALA A 477 -25.97 -23.38 -12.37
N GLU A 478 -26.00 -23.70 -13.68
CA GLU A 478 -25.02 -24.58 -14.32
C GLU A 478 -23.57 -24.10 -14.15
N LEU A 479 -23.41 -22.80 -13.93
CA LEU A 479 -22.19 -22.11 -13.57
C LEU A 479 -21.48 -22.67 -12.32
N LEU A 480 -22.22 -23.14 -11.30
CA LEU A 480 -21.64 -23.60 -10.04
C LEU A 480 -21.07 -25.02 -10.16
N GLY A 481 -19.81 -25.20 -9.76
CA GLY A 481 -19.07 -26.45 -9.93
C GLY A 481 -18.75 -26.80 -11.39
N LYS A 482 -18.84 -25.83 -12.31
CA LYS A 482 -18.65 -26.07 -13.75
C LYS A 482 -17.20 -26.35 -14.11
N VAL A 483 -16.26 -25.75 -13.39
CA VAL A 483 -14.83 -26.01 -13.59
C VAL A 483 -14.49 -27.22 -12.74
N THR A 484 -14.03 -28.30 -13.35
CA THR A 484 -13.49 -29.41 -12.57
C THR A 484 -12.16 -28.92 -11.99
N ASP A 485 -11.98 -29.02 -10.66
CA ASP A 485 -10.67 -28.80 -10.04
C ASP A 485 -9.69 -29.84 -10.61
N THR A 486 -8.99 -29.43 -11.66
CA THR A 486 -8.04 -30.27 -12.39
C THR A 486 -6.64 -30.12 -11.81
N GLY A 487 -6.49 -29.41 -10.68
CA GLY A 487 -5.20 -28.98 -10.13
C GLY A 487 -4.54 -27.83 -10.90
N TYR A 488 -5.19 -27.32 -11.95
CA TYR A 488 -4.71 -26.17 -12.72
C TYR A 488 -5.21 -24.86 -12.09
N ARG A 489 -4.29 -23.92 -11.88
CA ARG A 489 -4.58 -22.53 -11.50
C ARG A 489 -5.20 -21.78 -12.69
N PRO A 490 -5.83 -20.61 -12.46
CA PRO A 490 -6.13 -19.68 -13.55
C PRO A 490 -4.86 -19.49 -14.41
N PRO A 491 -5.00 -19.29 -15.73
CA PRO A 491 -3.84 -19.13 -16.61
C PRO A 491 -2.91 -18.04 -16.05
N GLU A 492 -1.60 -18.28 -16.14
CA GLU A 492 -0.62 -17.27 -15.73
C GLU A 492 -0.88 -15.98 -16.51
N PRO A 493 -0.82 -14.81 -15.84
CA PRO A 493 -1.11 -13.54 -16.47
C PRO A 493 -0.18 -13.32 -17.66
N HIS A 494 -0.71 -12.73 -18.74
CA HIS A 494 0.10 -12.34 -19.87
C HIS A 494 1.23 -11.39 -19.40
N PRO A 495 2.43 -11.35 -20.00
CA PRO A 495 3.51 -10.46 -19.56
C PRO A 495 3.09 -9.00 -19.37
N THR A 496 2.18 -8.51 -20.22
CA THR A 496 1.52 -7.21 -20.07
C THR A 496 0.77 -7.10 -18.75
N GLU A 497 -0.10 -8.06 -18.42
CA GLU A 497 -0.87 -8.09 -17.17
C GLU A 497 0.04 -8.23 -15.95
N ALA A 498 1.17 -8.96 -16.07
CA ALA A 498 2.18 -9.04 -15.02
C ALA A 498 2.80 -7.67 -14.71
N LEU A 499 3.06 -6.84 -15.73
CA LEU A 499 3.52 -5.46 -15.52
C LEU A 499 2.46 -4.60 -14.83
N TYR A 500 1.19 -4.70 -15.24
CA TYR A 500 0.11 -4.02 -14.50
C TYR A 500 0.07 -4.51 -13.05
N ARG A 501 0.16 -5.82 -12.82
CA ARG A 501 0.18 -6.40 -11.47
C ARG A 501 1.28 -5.79 -10.61
N GLN A 502 2.51 -5.63 -11.14
CA GLN A 502 3.63 -4.98 -10.44
C GLN A 502 3.28 -3.58 -9.94
N LEU A 503 2.54 -2.79 -10.73
CA LEU A 503 2.10 -1.44 -10.35
C LEU A 503 0.95 -1.41 -9.33
N PHE A 504 0.29 -2.56 -9.10
CA PHE A 504 -0.83 -2.74 -8.18
C PHE A 504 -0.49 -3.67 -7.01
N ARG A 505 0.81 -3.94 -6.76
CA ARG A 505 1.27 -4.79 -5.65
C ARG A 505 1.01 -4.14 -4.29
N TRP A 506 -0.17 -4.41 -3.76
CA TRP A 506 -0.55 -4.11 -2.39
C TRP A 506 -0.23 -5.28 -1.44
N ASP A 507 0.37 -6.36 -1.94
CA ASP A 507 0.61 -7.65 -1.26
C ASP A 507 1.82 -7.66 -0.33
#